data_AF-A0AAW2IZY5-F1
#
_entry.id   AF-A0AAW2IZY5-F1
#
_cell.length_a   1.000
_cell.length_b   1.000
_cell.length_c   1.000
_cell.angle_alpha   90.00
_cell.angle_beta   90.00
_cell.angle_gamma   90.00
#
_symmetry.space_group_name_H-M   'P 1'
#
loop_
_entity.id
_entity.type
_entity.pdbx_description
1 polymer ?
#
loop_
_entity_poly.entity_id
_entity_poly.type
_entity_poly.pdbx_seq_one_letter_code
_entity_poly.pdbx_strand_id
1 'polypeptide(L)'
;MHFLLPFFWLFSGILAGLLCVLSKWILVGRKKEGKIEPIWSARIFMDTTWQAIRTLVGEYFMEMASGSFLFNVWMKLMGSEIAWDRGVYVDSMGAVLNPELVELEEYGSVGREALLFGHIYEGEGGQVKYGKIVVRKGGFMGSRAVAMPGVTVGTEGSLGALSLAMKEEFVN
;
A
#
# COMPACT_ATOMS: atom_id res chain seq x y z
N MET A 1 20.12 25.41 20.02
CA MET A 1 18.86 25.20 19.27
C MET A 1 18.89 24.00 18.31
N HIS A 2 20.06 23.55 17.82
CA HIS A 2 20.16 22.42 16.89
C HIS A 2 19.66 21.05 17.42
N PHE A 3 19.70 20.82 18.74
CA PHE A 3 19.23 19.56 19.36
C PHE A 3 17.71 19.35 19.28
N LEU A 4 16.91 20.39 19.01
CA LEU A 4 15.46 20.27 18.89
C LEU A 4 15.00 19.89 17.48
N LEU A 5 15.87 20.03 16.48
CA LEU A 5 15.53 19.77 15.08
C LEU A 5 15.08 18.32 14.81
N PRO A 6 15.74 17.28 15.37
CA PRO A 6 15.29 15.90 15.16
C PRO A 6 13.92 15.62 15.76
N PHE A 7 13.64 16.17 16.95
CA PHE A 7 12.35 16.02 17.60
C PHE A 7 11.25 16.75 16.81
N PHE A 8 11.53 17.98 16.38
CA PHE A 8 10.60 18.73 15.56
C PHE A 8 10.25 17.97 14.28
N TRP A 9 11.26 17.47 13.57
CA TRP A 9 11.08 16.71 12.34
C TRP A 9 10.30 15.41 12.56
N LEU A 10 10.55 14.70 13.66
CA LEU A 10 9.79 13.51 14.04
C LEU A 10 8.30 13.85 14.28
N PHE A 11 8.02 14.89 15.07
CA PHE A 11 6.65 15.29 15.38
C PHE A 11 5.89 15.80 14.14
N SER A 12 6.53 16.62 13.31
CA SER A 12 5.93 17.11 12.07
C SER A 12 5.72 15.98 11.06
N GLY A 13 6.64 15.01 10.99
CA GLY A 13 6.52 13.80 10.17
C GLY A 13 5.33 12.93 10.57
N ILE A 14 5.20 12.63 11.87
CA ILE A 14 4.04 11.89 12.40
C ILE A 14 2.74 12.65 12.14
N LEU A 15 2.72 13.96 12.36
CA LEU A 15 1.55 14.80 12.10
C LEU A 15 1.17 14.77 10.61
N ALA A 16 2.14 14.88 9.70
CA ALA A 16 1.92 14.78 8.26
C ALA A 16 1.36 13.39 7.87
N GLY A 17 1.89 12.32 8.45
CA GLY A 17 1.37 10.96 8.29
C GLY A 17 -0.10 10.82 8.72
N LEU A 18 -0.46 11.41 9.87
CA LEU A 18 -1.85 11.43 10.37
C LEU A 18 -2.78 12.27 9.48
N LEU A 19 -2.32 13.43 9.02
CA LEU A 19 -3.08 14.26 8.07
C LEU A 19 -3.30 13.53 6.74
N CYS A 20 -2.32 12.75 6.27
CA CYS A 20 -2.46 11.89 5.10
C CYS A 20 -3.52 10.80 5.29
N VAL A 21 -3.59 10.21 6.49
CA VAL A 21 -4.65 9.25 6.84
C VAL A 21 -6.01 9.95 6.79
N LEU A 22 -6.14 11.11 7.44
CA LEU A 22 -7.40 11.85 7.47
C LEU A 22 -7.86 12.25 6.06
N SER A 23 -6.96 12.76 5.22
CA SER A 23 -7.28 13.13 3.84
C SER A 23 -7.72 11.92 3.02
N LYS A 24 -7.11 10.74 3.25
CA LYS A 24 -7.53 9.48 2.63
C LYS A 24 -9.01 9.18 2.88
N TRP A 25 -9.42 9.25 4.14
CA TRP A 25 -10.79 8.94 4.55
C TRP A 25 -11.80 9.95 4.03
N ILE A 26 -11.41 11.23 3.93
CA ILE A 26 -12.26 12.30 3.40
C ILE A 26 -12.40 12.21 1.87
N LEU A 27 -11.30 12.00 1.14
CA LEU A 27 -11.28 12.06 -0.32
C LEU A 27 -11.66 10.72 -0.99
N VAL A 28 -11.18 9.59 -0.45
CA VAL A 28 -11.25 8.28 -1.12
C VAL A 28 -12.20 7.32 -0.40
N GLY A 29 -12.20 7.34 0.93
CA GLY A 29 -12.97 6.41 1.77
C GLY A 29 -12.45 4.97 1.68
N ARG A 30 -13.35 3.99 1.60
CA ARG A 30 -13.01 2.58 1.31
C ARG A 30 -13.43 2.21 -0.10
N LYS A 31 -12.47 1.75 -0.91
CA LYS A 31 -12.74 1.02 -2.15
C LYS A 31 -13.05 -0.45 -1.83
N LYS A 32 -13.93 -1.05 -2.63
CA LYS A 32 -14.33 -2.46 -2.48
C LYS A 32 -13.79 -3.25 -3.66
N GLU A 33 -13.40 -4.48 -3.39
CA GLU A 33 -13.02 -5.46 -4.42
C GLU A 33 -14.16 -5.68 -5.43
N GLY A 34 -13.80 -5.91 -6.70
CA GLY A 34 -14.74 -6.20 -7.78
C GLY A 34 -15.53 -4.99 -8.27
N LYS A 35 -15.36 -3.81 -7.66
CA LYS A 35 -15.95 -2.58 -8.16
C LYS A 35 -15.29 -2.18 -9.48
N ILE A 36 -16.09 -1.64 -10.40
CA ILE A 36 -15.65 -1.05 -11.66
C ILE A 36 -16.04 0.42 -11.65
N GLU A 37 -15.09 1.30 -11.92
CA GLU A 37 -15.32 2.75 -11.98
C GLU A 37 -14.72 3.33 -13.28
N PRO A 38 -15.39 4.29 -13.94
CA PRO A 38 -14.80 4.94 -15.10
C PRO A 38 -13.63 5.83 -14.66
N ILE A 39 -12.55 5.83 -15.46
CA ILE A 39 -11.30 6.57 -15.17
C ILE A 39 -11.54 8.08 -14.99
N TRP A 40 -12.49 8.65 -15.72
CA TRP A 40 -12.83 10.07 -15.65
C TRP A 40 -13.86 10.42 -14.57
N SER A 41 -14.14 9.50 -13.65
CA SER A 41 -15.05 9.77 -12.54
C SER A 41 -14.42 10.71 -11.51
N ALA A 42 -15.25 11.52 -10.86
CA ALA A 42 -14.84 12.37 -9.75
C ALA A 42 -14.14 11.57 -8.63
N ARG A 43 -14.51 10.29 -8.44
CA ARG A 43 -13.92 9.42 -7.43
C ARG A 43 -12.48 9.04 -7.73
N ILE A 44 -12.16 8.72 -8.99
CA ILE A 44 -10.78 8.49 -9.42
C ILE A 44 -9.99 9.79 -9.33
N PHE A 45 -10.58 10.94 -9.68
CA PHE A 45 -9.92 12.23 -9.53
C PHE A 45 -9.58 12.56 -8.06
N MET A 46 -10.49 12.30 -7.12
CA MET A 46 -10.21 12.43 -5.68
C MET A 46 -9.13 11.47 -5.20
N ASP A 47 -9.11 10.24 -5.72
CA ASP A 47 -8.03 9.27 -5.44
C ASP A 47 -6.68 9.77 -5.94
N THR A 48 -6.59 10.28 -7.17
CA THR A 48 -5.37 10.87 -7.71
C THR A 48 -4.89 12.07 -6.88
N THR A 49 -5.82 12.90 -6.40
CA THR A 49 -5.49 14.02 -5.50
C THR A 49 -4.91 13.51 -4.18
N TRP A 50 -5.49 12.45 -3.62
CA TRP A 50 -4.95 11.81 -2.43
C TRP A 50 -3.57 11.16 -2.69
N GLN A 51 -3.35 10.54 -3.85
CA GLN A 51 -2.04 9.98 -4.23
C GLN A 51 -0.95 11.06 -4.24
N ALA A 52 -1.25 12.26 -4.71
CA ALA A 52 -0.30 13.38 -4.68
C ALA A 52 0.07 13.76 -3.23
N ILE A 53 -0.92 13.85 -2.32
CA ILE A 53 -0.68 14.10 -0.90
C ILE A 53 0.19 12.98 -0.29
N ARG A 54 -0.16 11.72 -0.59
CA ARG A 54 0.58 10.55 -0.11
C ARG A 54 2.03 10.56 -0.57
N THR A 55 2.30 10.92 -1.83
CA THR A 55 3.67 11.02 -2.36
C THR A 55 4.48 12.06 -1.59
N LEU A 56 3.93 13.26 -1.36
CA LEU A 56 4.61 14.32 -0.60
C LEU A 56 4.93 13.88 0.84
N VAL A 57 3.99 13.19 1.49
CA VAL A 57 4.17 12.67 2.86
C VAL A 57 5.16 11.50 2.90
N GLY A 58 5.18 10.69 1.84
CA GLY A 58 6.18 9.66 1.56
C GLY A 58 7.59 10.23 1.57
N GLU A 59 7.87 11.11 0.62
CA GLU A 59 9.18 11.75 0.42
C GLU A 59 9.63 12.54 1.67
N TYR A 60 8.69 13.16 2.38
CA TYR A 60 9.01 13.95 3.56
C TYR A 60 9.43 13.10 4.77
N PHE A 61 8.76 11.97 5.02
CA PHE A 61 8.95 11.21 6.27
C PHE A 61 8.62 9.72 6.15
N MET A 62 7.49 9.35 5.52
CA MET A 62 6.99 7.98 5.62
C MET A 62 7.85 6.95 4.88
N GLU A 63 8.60 7.35 3.86
CA GLU A 63 9.57 6.47 3.19
C GLU A 63 10.73 6.10 4.11
N MET A 64 11.23 7.02 4.93
CA MET A 64 12.26 6.69 5.93
C MET A 64 11.69 5.75 7.02
N ALA A 65 10.40 5.81 7.28
CA ALA A 65 9.73 4.94 8.23
C ALA A 65 9.44 3.53 7.66
N SER A 66 9.66 3.26 6.37
CA SER A 66 9.41 1.94 5.79
C SER A 66 10.22 0.85 6.48
N GLY A 67 9.67 -0.37 6.54
CA GLY A 67 10.26 -1.49 7.27
C GLY A 67 10.15 -1.38 8.79
N SER A 68 9.53 -0.32 9.33
CA SER A 68 9.33 -0.14 10.76
C SER A 68 7.90 -0.49 11.21
N PHE A 69 7.76 -0.68 12.52
CA PHE A 69 6.46 -0.82 13.18
C PHE A 69 5.52 0.37 12.90
N LEU A 70 6.06 1.59 12.85
CA LEU A 70 5.27 2.80 12.59
C LEU A 70 4.59 2.75 11.22
N PHE A 71 5.28 2.21 10.22
CA PHE A 71 4.75 2.05 8.87
C PHE A 71 3.57 1.07 8.86
N ASN A 72 3.70 -0.08 9.51
CA ASN A 72 2.61 -1.06 9.62
C ASN A 72 1.35 -0.47 10.26
N VAL A 73 1.52 0.32 11.34
CA VAL A 73 0.40 1.03 11.99
C VAL A 73 -0.24 2.04 11.02
N TRP A 74 0.57 2.82 10.31
CA TRP A 74 0.08 3.80 9.33
C TRP A 74 -0.71 3.14 8.19
N MET A 75 -0.21 2.02 7.65
CA MET A 75 -0.94 1.22 6.66
C MET A 75 -2.30 0.75 7.16
N LYS A 76 -2.35 0.27 8.42
CA LYS A 76 -3.59 -0.17 9.06
C LYS A 76 -4.59 0.97 9.25
N LEU A 77 -4.11 2.15 9.65
CA LEU A 77 -4.93 3.36 9.75
C LEU A 77 -5.51 3.81 8.40
N MET A 78 -4.79 3.58 7.30
CA MET A 78 -5.29 3.85 5.94
C MET A 78 -6.24 2.78 5.40
N GLY A 79 -6.40 1.65 6.11
CA GLY A 79 -7.39 0.62 5.81
C GLY A 79 -6.82 -0.73 5.40
N SER A 80 -5.49 -0.92 5.44
CA SER A 80 -4.87 -2.22 5.13
C SER A 80 -5.19 -3.26 6.19
N GLU A 81 -5.40 -4.49 5.75
CA GLU A 81 -5.65 -5.64 6.62
C GLU A 81 -4.31 -6.29 6.99
N ILE A 82 -3.61 -5.71 7.96
CA ILE A 82 -2.26 -6.14 8.34
C ILE A 82 -2.25 -6.72 9.76
N ALA A 83 -1.60 -7.88 9.90
CA ALA A 83 -1.20 -8.50 11.16
C ALA A 83 0.04 -7.80 11.77
N TRP A 84 -0.08 -6.50 12.04
CA TRP A 84 1.01 -5.59 12.44
C TRP A 84 1.75 -6.00 13.71
N ASP A 85 1.10 -6.80 14.56
CA ASP A 85 1.60 -7.34 15.83
C ASP A 85 2.15 -8.77 15.71
N ARG A 86 2.12 -9.37 14.50
CA ARG A 86 2.50 -10.77 14.25
C ARG A 86 3.63 -10.93 13.23
N GLY A 87 4.66 -10.08 13.34
CA GLY A 87 5.90 -10.23 12.58
C GLY A 87 5.85 -9.83 11.10
N VAL A 88 4.84 -9.05 10.69
CA VAL A 88 4.77 -8.52 9.31
C VAL A 88 5.85 -7.47 9.07
N TYR A 89 6.51 -7.55 7.91
CA TYR A 89 7.53 -6.59 7.48
C TYR A 89 7.16 -5.97 6.13
N VAL A 90 7.12 -4.64 6.04
CA VAL A 90 6.81 -3.94 4.78
C VAL A 90 7.79 -2.81 4.54
N ASP A 91 8.71 -2.99 3.60
CA ASP A 91 9.72 -1.98 3.21
C ASP A 91 9.37 -1.29 1.89
N SER A 92 8.09 -1.08 1.60
CA SER A 92 7.69 -0.46 0.33
C SER A 92 6.52 0.51 0.44
N MET A 93 6.74 1.74 -0.04
CA MET A 93 5.68 2.71 -0.31
C MET A 93 4.71 2.23 -1.40
N GLY A 94 5.10 1.26 -2.23
CA GLY A 94 4.22 0.64 -3.21
C GLY A 94 3.09 -0.19 -2.59
N ALA A 95 3.23 -0.62 -1.33
CA ALA A 95 2.17 -1.33 -0.60
C ALA A 95 1.03 -0.41 -0.13
N VAL A 96 1.20 0.92 -0.21
CA VAL A 96 0.18 1.90 0.18
C VAL A 96 -0.46 2.61 -1.01
N LEU A 97 -0.30 2.09 -2.23
CA LEU A 97 -0.99 2.60 -3.41
C LEU A 97 -2.51 2.44 -3.27
N ASN A 98 -2.97 1.28 -2.83
CA ASN A 98 -4.37 1.03 -2.51
C ASN A 98 -4.45 0.27 -1.17
N PRO A 99 -4.26 0.97 -0.05
CA PRO A 99 -4.06 0.31 1.25
C PRO A 99 -5.24 -0.57 1.64
N GLU A 100 -6.48 -0.16 1.36
CA GLU A 100 -7.67 -0.98 1.64
C GLU A 100 -7.79 -2.28 0.82
N LEU A 101 -6.94 -2.49 -0.16
CA LEU A 101 -6.89 -3.70 -0.99
C LEU A 101 -5.66 -4.55 -0.70
N VAL A 102 -4.92 -4.25 0.38
CA VAL A 102 -3.75 -5.02 0.78
C VAL A 102 -4.06 -5.77 2.08
N GLU A 103 -3.87 -7.08 2.04
CA GLU A 103 -3.94 -7.97 3.19
C GLU A 103 -2.60 -8.68 3.39
N LEU A 104 -2.05 -8.57 4.60
CA LEU A 104 -0.81 -9.22 5.00
C LEU A 104 -1.06 -10.01 6.28
N GLU A 105 -0.98 -11.34 6.16
CA GLU A 105 -1.08 -12.27 7.28
C GLU A 105 0.24 -12.38 8.06
N GLU A 106 0.23 -13.16 9.13
CA GLU A 106 1.35 -13.38 10.07
C GLU A 106 2.66 -13.69 9.34
N TYR A 107 3.76 -13.04 9.74
CA TYR A 107 5.08 -13.25 9.15
C TYR A 107 5.18 -12.96 7.64
N GLY A 108 4.15 -12.37 7.02
CA GLY A 108 4.20 -11.90 5.65
C GLY A 108 5.22 -10.78 5.49
N SER A 109 5.96 -10.78 4.38
CA SER A 109 7.00 -9.78 4.13
C SER A 109 6.95 -9.21 2.72
N VAL A 110 7.14 -7.88 2.63
CA VAL A 110 7.17 -7.12 1.38
C VAL A 110 8.49 -6.39 1.28
N GLY A 111 9.26 -6.78 0.27
CA GLY A 111 10.59 -6.25 -0.02
C GLY A 111 10.57 -4.84 -0.57
N ARG A 112 11.77 -4.25 -0.60
CA ARG A 112 11.97 -2.85 -0.98
C ARG A 112 11.46 -2.55 -2.38
N GLU A 113 10.75 -1.42 -2.51
CA GLU A 113 10.22 -0.93 -3.80
C GLU A 113 9.26 -1.92 -4.51
N ALA A 114 8.73 -2.93 -3.82
CA ALA A 114 7.70 -3.80 -4.39
C ALA A 114 6.40 -3.02 -4.63
N LEU A 115 5.71 -3.29 -5.75
CA LEU A 115 4.48 -2.60 -6.13
C LEU A 115 3.29 -3.54 -5.98
N LEU A 116 2.33 -3.16 -5.14
CA LEU A 116 1.08 -3.89 -4.96
C LEU A 116 -0.04 -3.06 -5.61
N PHE A 117 -0.37 -3.39 -6.86
CA PHE A 117 -1.40 -2.69 -7.62
C PHE A 117 -2.78 -3.24 -7.27
N GLY A 118 -3.50 -2.57 -6.37
CA GLY A 118 -4.90 -2.92 -6.06
C GLY A 118 -5.88 -2.62 -7.20
N HIS A 119 -5.46 -1.95 -8.27
CA HIS A 119 -6.30 -1.69 -9.44
C HIS A 119 -5.54 -1.79 -10.76
N ILE A 120 -6.29 -2.00 -11.84
CA ILE A 120 -5.80 -1.99 -13.22
C ILE A 120 -6.76 -1.19 -14.11
N TYR A 121 -6.21 -0.54 -15.12
CA TYR A 121 -6.96 0.10 -16.20
C TYR A 121 -7.19 -0.91 -17.32
N GLU A 122 -8.44 -1.27 -17.60
CA GLU A 122 -8.78 -2.23 -18.64
C GLU A 122 -10.13 -1.90 -19.32
N GLY A 123 -10.37 -2.55 -20.47
CA GLY A 123 -11.61 -2.41 -21.24
C GLY A 123 -11.71 -1.15 -22.10
N GLU A 124 -12.71 -1.14 -22.97
CA GLU A 124 -13.05 0.02 -23.80
C GLU A 124 -13.66 1.14 -22.95
N GLY A 125 -13.18 2.37 -23.15
CA GLY A 125 -13.62 3.54 -22.40
C GLY A 125 -12.89 3.80 -21.07
N GLY A 126 -11.86 3.00 -20.74
CA GLY A 126 -11.00 3.23 -19.58
C GLY A 126 -11.71 2.95 -18.25
N GLN A 127 -11.83 1.67 -17.91
CA GLN A 127 -12.42 1.24 -16.64
C GLN A 127 -11.33 0.87 -15.63
N VAL A 128 -11.55 1.24 -14.38
CA VAL A 128 -10.70 0.90 -13.24
C VAL A 128 -11.32 -0.28 -12.53
N LYS A 129 -10.68 -1.45 -12.61
CA LYS A 129 -11.09 -2.65 -11.86
C LYS A 129 -10.21 -2.81 -10.63
N TYR A 130 -10.83 -3.08 -9.49
CA TYR A 130 -10.14 -3.31 -8.22
C TYR A 130 -10.07 -4.80 -7.88
N GLY A 131 -8.95 -5.23 -7.32
CA GLY A 131 -8.73 -6.60 -6.83
C GLY A 131 -7.86 -6.58 -5.58
N LYS A 132 -8.21 -7.38 -4.58
CA LYS A 132 -7.46 -7.46 -3.33
C LYS A 132 -6.18 -8.25 -3.54
N ILE A 133 -5.07 -7.79 -2.98
CA ILE A 133 -3.79 -8.47 -2.97
C ILE A 133 -3.58 -9.06 -1.58
N VAL A 134 -3.30 -10.35 -1.53
CA VAL A 134 -3.16 -11.11 -0.29
C VAL A 134 -1.77 -11.70 -0.23
N VAL A 135 -1.02 -11.39 0.84
CA VAL A 135 0.19 -12.13 1.21
C VAL A 135 -0.16 -12.97 2.42
N ARG A 136 -0.29 -14.28 2.20
CA ARG A 136 -0.62 -15.23 3.27
C ARG A 136 0.53 -15.41 4.25
N LYS A 137 0.27 -16.18 5.29
CA LYS A 137 1.21 -16.45 6.38
C LYS A 137 2.60 -16.85 5.85
N GLY A 138 3.63 -16.13 6.26
CA GLY A 138 5.01 -16.38 5.83
C GLY A 138 5.30 -16.10 4.35
N GLY A 139 4.33 -15.59 3.59
CA GLY A 139 4.50 -15.26 2.18
C GLY A 139 5.47 -14.10 1.99
N PHE A 140 6.24 -14.15 0.91
CA PHE A 140 7.26 -13.16 0.58
C PHE A 140 7.00 -12.53 -0.78
N MET A 141 6.95 -11.19 -0.77
CA MET A 141 6.98 -10.36 -1.97
C MET A 141 8.39 -9.80 -2.13
N GLY A 142 9.11 -10.25 -3.16
CA GLY A 142 10.49 -9.84 -3.42
C GLY A 142 10.64 -8.35 -3.72
N SER A 143 11.85 -7.82 -3.49
CA SER A 143 12.16 -6.42 -3.80
C SER A 143 11.91 -6.12 -5.28
N ARG A 144 11.27 -4.97 -5.55
CA ARG A 144 10.86 -4.53 -6.90
C ARG A 144 9.96 -5.53 -7.64
N ALA A 145 9.37 -6.49 -6.94
CA ALA A 145 8.34 -7.34 -7.54
C ALA A 145 7.05 -6.54 -7.73
N VAL A 146 6.23 -6.97 -8.68
CA VAL A 146 4.95 -6.34 -9.00
C VAL A 146 3.84 -7.37 -8.84
N ALA A 147 2.88 -7.10 -7.96
CA ALA A 147 1.64 -7.85 -7.86
C ALA A 147 0.50 -7.07 -8.51
N MET A 148 -0.12 -7.67 -9.52
CA MET A 148 -1.32 -7.14 -10.16
C MET A 148 -2.58 -7.38 -9.30
N PRO A 149 -3.73 -6.75 -9.62
CA PRO A 149 -4.93 -6.91 -8.80
C PRO A 149 -5.37 -8.37 -8.69
N GLY A 150 -5.78 -8.78 -7.49
CA GLY A 150 -6.25 -10.15 -7.23
C GLY A 150 -5.14 -11.18 -6.95
N VAL A 151 -3.86 -10.79 -7.01
CA VAL A 151 -2.75 -11.71 -6.72
C VAL A 151 -2.82 -12.21 -5.29
N THR A 152 -2.58 -13.50 -5.12
CA THR A 152 -2.38 -14.12 -3.80
C THR A 152 -1.01 -14.79 -3.74
N VAL A 153 -0.16 -14.34 -2.83
CA VAL A 153 1.05 -15.08 -2.43
C VAL A 153 0.65 -16.09 -1.37
N GLY A 154 0.90 -17.36 -1.65
CA GLY A 154 0.58 -18.51 -0.83
C GLY A 154 1.28 -18.49 0.53
N THR A 155 0.85 -19.41 1.40
CA THR A 155 1.51 -19.63 2.69
C THR A 155 2.94 -20.09 2.45
N GLU A 156 3.92 -19.37 3.00
CA GLU A 156 5.36 -19.56 2.74
C GLU A 156 5.75 -19.45 1.25
N GLY A 157 4.85 -18.91 0.41
CA GLY A 157 5.11 -18.73 -1.01
C GLY A 157 5.97 -17.49 -1.28
N SER A 158 6.58 -17.44 -2.47
CA SER A 158 7.57 -16.40 -2.77
C SER A 158 7.42 -15.85 -4.18
N LEU A 159 6.97 -14.61 -4.28
CA LEU A 159 7.11 -13.83 -5.51
C LEU A 159 8.55 -13.31 -5.60
N GLY A 160 9.32 -13.80 -6.58
CA GLY A 160 10.74 -13.45 -6.73
C GLY A 160 10.99 -11.96 -6.91
N ALA A 161 12.19 -11.49 -6.55
CA ALA A 161 12.60 -10.11 -6.81
C ALA A 161 12.56 -9.80 -8.32
N LEU A 162 12.20 -8.57 -8.68
CA LEU A 162 12.05 -8.11 -10.08
C LEU A 162 11.05 -8.90 -10.94
N SER A 163 10.20 -9.73 -10.32
CA SER A 163 9.18 -10.50 -11.04
C SER A 163 7.82 -9.80 -11.08
N LEU A 164 6.94 -10.29 -11.93
CA LEU A 164 5.57 -9.81 -12.09
C LEU A 164 4.62 -10.99 -11.89
N ALA A 165 3.73 -10.90 -10.90
CA ALA A 165 2.57 -11.78 -10.78
C ALA A 165 1.41 -11.17 -11.56
N MET A 166 0.87 -11.93 -12.52
CA MET A 166 -0.25 -11.51 -13.35
C MET A 166 -1.54 -11.39 -12.54
N LYS A 167 -2.54 -10.73 -13.12
CA LYS A 167 -3.84 -10.52 -12.49
C LYS A 167 -4.45 -11.84 -12.02
N GLU A 168 -4.93 -11.86 -10.77
CA GLU A 168 -5.58 -13.03 -10.16
C GLU A 168 -4.66 -14.28 -10.07
N GLU A 169 -3.33 -14.13 -10.19
CA GLU A 169 -2.37 -15.24 -10.09
C GLU A 169 -2.18 -15.71 -8.63
N PHE A 170 -2.00 -17.03 -8.48
CA PHE A 170 -1.62 -17.67 -7.22
C PHE A 170 -0.14 -18.05 -7.23
N VAL A 171 0.66 -17.40 -6.38
CA VAL A 171 2.10 -17.60 -6.29
C VAL A 171 2.40 -18.57 -5.14
N ASN A 172 3.12 -19.66 -5.43
CA ASN A 172 3.51 -20.67 -4.44
C ASN A 172 4.92 -20.44 -3.87
#